data_AF-A0A7X7C512-F1
#
_entry.id   AF-A0A7X7C512-F1
#
_cell.length_a   1.000
_cell.length_b   1.000
_cell.length_c   1.000
_cell.angle_alpha   90.00
_cell.angle_beta   90.00
_cell.angle_gamma   90.00
#
_symmetry.space_group_name_H-M   'P 1'
#
loop_
_entity.id
_entity.type
_entity.pdbx_description
1 polymer ?
#
loop_
_entity_poly.entity_id
_entity_poly.type
_entity_poly.pdbx_seq_one_letter_code
_entity_poly.pdbx_strand_id
1 'polypeptide(L)'
;MKLYIKRKSKMIEAVAEYDFENGSVTVLKGSTVSSTIAHSEKFRGAKSIEKSRSEYVENGIVIKDAYFKSASTAANFVTGSSTNGLTAWKDESGNTLQLILKEGQQ
;
A
#
# COMPACT_ATOMS: atom_id res chain seq x y z
N MET A 1 6.91 -12.10 0.34
CA MET A 1 5.50 -12.56 0.48
C MET A 1 4.57 -11.64 -0.28
N LYS A 2 3.55 -12.15 -0.96
CA LYS A 2 2.56 -11.29 -1.64
C LYS A 2 1.49 -10.80 -0.66
N LEU A 3 1.24 -9.50 -0.68
CA LEU A 3 0.21 -8.81 0.07
C LEU A 3 -0.79 -8.15 -0.88
N TYR A 4 -2.02 -8.04 -0.40
CA TYR A 4 -3.16 -7.53 -1.14
C TYR A 4 -3.89 -6.50 -0.30
N ILE A 5 -4.30 -5.40 -0.94
CA ILE A 5 -5.28 -4.47 -0.41
C ILE A 5 -6.49 -4.50 -1.34
N LYS A 6 -7.64 -4.90 -0.81
CA LYS A 6 -8.92 -4.86 -1.53
C LYS A 6 -9.94 -4.05 -0.75
N ARG A 7 -10.39 -2.92 -1.28
CA ARG A 7 -11.49 -2.10 -0.72
C ARG A 7 -12.58 -1.92 -1.76
N LYS A 8 -13.61 -2.78 -1.68
CA LYS A 8 -14.78 -2.73 -2.58
C LYS A 8 -15.47 -1.36 -2.60
N SER A 9 -15.58 -0.70 -1.46
CA SER A 9 -16.24 0.62 -1.35
C SER A 9 -15.55 1.75 -2.12
N LYS A 10 -14.24 1.64 -2.41
CA LYS A 10 -13.47 2.65 -3.15
C LYS A 10 -12.88 2.11 -4.46
N MET A 11 -13.28 0.90 -4.88
CA MET A 11 -12.70 0.20 -6.05
C MET A 11 -11.16 0.17 -6.03
N ILE A 12 -10.58 -0.11 -4.86
CA ILE A 12 -9.11 -0.19 -4.70
C ILE A 12 -8.72 -1.66 -4.64
N GLU A 13 -7.77 -2.06 -5.49
CA GLU A 13 -7.23 -3.42 -5.57
C GLU A 13 -5.74 -3.36 -5.87
N ALA A 14 -4.91 -3.42 -4.85
CA ALA A 14 -3.46 -3.38 -5.00
C ALA A 14 -2.81 -4.70 -4.60
N VAL A 15 -1.74 -5.04 -5.31
CA VAL A 15 -0.86 -6.17 -5.05
C VAL A 15 0.52 -5.63 -4.73
N ALA A 16 1.13 -6.12 -3.67
CA ALA A 16 2.48 -5.75 -3.29
C ALA A 16 3.28 -6.97 -2.85
N GLU A 17 4.59 -6.87 -2.92
CA GLU A 17 5.52 -7.85 -2.35
C GLU A 17 6.12 -7.26 -1.09
N TYR A 18 6.04 -8.02 0.00
CA TYR A 18 6.60 -7.71 1.30
C TYR A 18 7.86 -8.50 1.55
N ASP A 19 8.89 -7.79 1.97
CA ASP A 19 10.19 -8.33 2.35
C ASP A 19 10.27 -8.38 3.89
N PHE A 20 10.39 -9.58 4.45
CA PHE A 20 10.46 -9.76 5.90
C PHE A 20 11.80 -9.34 6.49
N GLU A 21 12.88 -9.39 5.70
CA GLU A 21 14.22 -9.07 6.17
C GLU A 21 14.39 -7.56 6.37
N ASN A 22 13.92 -6.76 5.42
CA ASN A 22 14.04 -5.30 5.45
C ASN A 22 12.76 -4.59 5.92
N GLY A 23 11.64 -5.32 6.04
CA GLY A 23 10.32 -4.74 6.28
C GLY A 23 9.83 -3.85 5.13
N SER A 24 10.42 -4.01 3.95
CA SER A 24 10.14 -3.20 2.76
C SER A 24 8.98 -3.79 1.95
N VAL A 25 8.32 -2.94 1.17
CA VAL A 25 7.11 -3.28 0.41
C VAL A 25 7.19 -2.70 -0.98
N THR A 26 7.07 -3.55 -1.99
CA THR A 26 7.08 -3.15 -3.40
C THR A 26 5.69 -3.33 -3.96
N VAL A 27 4.99 -2.23 -4.25
CA VAL A 27 3.67 -2.27 -4.91
C VAL A 27 3.89 -2.60 -6.38
N LEU A 28 3.26 -3.66 -6.87
CA LEU A 28 3.44 -4.13 -8.24
C LEU A 28 2.60 -3.32 -9.22
N LYS A 29 3.12 -3.17 -10.44
CA LYS A 29 2.38 -2.61 -11.58
C LYS A 29 1.10 -3.42 -11.86
N GLY A 30 0.06 -2.74 -12.32
CA GLY A 30 -1.30 -3.25 -12.48
C GLY A 30 -2.17 -3.10 -11.22
N SER A 31 -1.61 -2.65 -10.10
CA SER A 31 -2.37 -2.35 -8.89
C SER A 31 -3.27 -1.14 -9.08
N THR A 32 -4.53 -1.24 -8.66
CA THR A 32 -5.49 -0.13 -8.62
C THR A 32 -5.42 0.59 -7.29
N VAL A 33 -5.19 1.90 -7.33
CA VAL A 33 -5.10 2.77 -6.16
C VAL A 33 -6.29 3.71 -6.07
N SER A 34 -6.51 4.30 -4.89
CA SER A 34 -7.55 5.31 -4.69
C SER A 34 -7.35 6.50 -5.64
N SER A 35 -8.40 6.92 -6.34
CA SER A 35 -8.35 8.11 -7.22
C SER A 35 -8.14 9.41 -6.44
N THR A 36 -8.53 9.42 -5.15
CA THR A 36 -8.43 10.60 -4.29
C THR A 36 -7.32 10.45 -3.25
N ILE A 37 -6.61 11.55 -3.01
CA ILE A 37 -5.64 11.71 -1.91
C ILE A 37 -6.30 12.60 -0.86
N ALA A 38 -6.26 12.17 0.41
CA ALA A 38 -6.77 12.93 1.54
C ALA A 38 -5.76 14.02 1.90
N HIS A 39 -6.07 15.24 1.51
CA HIS A 39 -5.34 16.44 1.93
C HIS A 39 -5.86 16.88 3.28
N SER A 40 -5.27 16.35 4.36
CA SER A 40 -5.49 16.87 5.70
C SER A 40 -4.22 17.59 6.15
N GLU A 41 -4.34 18.70 6.88
CA GLU A 41 -3.20 19.47 7.41
C GLU A 41 -2.26 18.60 8.29
N LYS A 42 -2.77 17.50 8.84
CA LYS A 42 -2.00 16.52 9.62
C LYS A 42 -1.28 15.47 8.75
N PHE A 43 -1.64 15.34 7.46
CA PHE A 43 -1.06 14.37 6.53
C PHE A 43 0.08 15.00 5.72
N ARG A 44 1.22 15.22 6.37
CA ARG A 44 2.43 15.79 5.74
C ARG A 44 2.95 14.96 4.56
N GLY A 45 2.59 13.67 4.48
CA GLY A 45 2.94 12.76 3.39
C GLY A 45 2.14 12.93 2.10
N ALA A 46 1.07 13.76 2.09
CA ALA A 46 0.18 13.92 0.94
C ALA A 46 0.93 14.32 -0.33
N LYS A 47 1.79 15.36 -0.23
CA LYS A 47 2.51 15.92 -1.38
C LYS A 47 3.51 14.92 -1.98
N SER A 48 4.24 14.16 -1.16
CA SER A 48 5.14 13.14 -1.69
C SER A 48 4.39 12.00 -2.38
N ILE A 49 3.26 11.56 -1.81
CA ILE A 49 2.43 10.53 -2.42
C ILE A 49 1.84 11.02 -3.73
N GLU A 50 1.37 12.26 -3.79
CA GLU A 50 0.85 12.87 -5.02
C GLU A 50 1.93 12.93 -6.11
N LYS A 51 3.15 13.36 -5.75
CA LYS A 51 4.29 13.37 -6.68
C LYS A 51 4.65 11.96 -7.16
N SER A 52 4.76 10.99 -6.27
CA SER A 52 4.97 9.58 -6.66
C SER A 52 3.80 9.06 -7.50
N ARG A 53 2.55 9.36 -7.17
CA ARG A 53 1.42 8.90 -7.97
C ARG A 53 1.43 9.51 -9.36
N SER A 54 1.82 10.77 -9.52
CA SER A 54 1.96 11.39 -10.83
C SER A 54 2.96 10.67 -11.75
N GLU A 55 4.00 10.05 -11.18
CA GLU A 55 5.04 9.34 -11.94
C GLU A 55 4.80 7.82 -12.07
N TYR A 56 4.17 7.20 -11.07
CA TYR A 56 4.00 5.75 -10.96
C TYR A 56 2.56 5.29 -11.20
N VAL A 57 1.57 6.21 -11.26
CA VAL A 57 0.14 5.89 -11.40
C VAL A 57 -0.46 6.67 -12.55
N GLU A 58 -1.10 5.97 -13.47
CA GLU A 58 -1.84 6.54 -14.58
C GLU A 58 -3.28 6.03 -14.53
N ASN A 59 -4.27 6.93 -14.59
CA ASN A 59 -5.69 6.59 -14.50
C ASN A 59 -6.07 5.75 -13.25
N GLY A 60 -5.35 5.92 -12.14
CA GLY A 60 -5.58 5.15 -10.91
C GLY A 60 -4.96 3.75 -10.92
N ILE A 61 -4.19 3.39 -11.96
CA ILE A 61 -3.46 2.13 -12.08
C ILE A 61 -1.96 2.38 -11.96
N VAL A 62 -1.29 1.58 -11.13
CA VAL A 62 0.16 1.62 -10.98
C VAL A 62 0.80 1.12 -12.28
N ILE A 63 1.57 1.95 -12.96
CA ILE A 63 2.23 1.61 -14.23
C ILE A 63 3.63 1.02 -14.04
N LYS A 64 4.26 1.25 -12.88
CA LYS A 64 5.62 0.82 -12.56
C LYS A 64 5.69 0.33 -11.12
N ASP A 65 6.50 -0.69 -10.85
CA ASP A 65 6.76 -1.14 -9.49
C ASP A 65 7.26 0.02 -8.61
N ALA A 66 6.62 0.18 -7.45
CA ALA A 66 6.89 1.26 -6.52
C ALA A 66 7.42 0.67 -5.21
N TYR A 67 8.71 0.87 -4.95
CA TYR A 67 9.37 0.42 -3.74
C TYR A 67 9.14 1.36 -2.56
N PHE A 68 8.79 0.81 -1.42
CA PHE A 68 8.60 1.52 -0.16
C PHE A 68 9.37 0.85 0.96
N LYS A 69 10.01 1.65 1.81
CA LYS A 69 10.76 1.14 2.98
C LYS A 69 9.88 0.61 4.11
N SER A 70 8.56 0.77 4.02
CA SER A 70 7.63 0.36 5.07
C SER A 70 6.22 0.13 4.54
N ALA A 71 5.53 -0.84 5.14
CA ALA A 71 4.16 -1.22 4.82
C ALA A 71 3.16 -0.05 4.93
N SER A 72 3.30 0.82 5.93
CA SER A 72 2.43 1.98 6.11
C SER A 72 2.56 2.98 4.97
N THR A 73 3.77 3.24 4.47
CA THR A 73 3.98 4.14 3.34
C THR A 73 3.37 3.57 2.07
N ALA A 74 3.53 2.27 1.82
CA ALA A 74 2.90 1.59 0.70
C ALA A 74 1.36 1.62 0.80
N ALA A 75 0.80 1.39 2.00
CA ALA A 75 -0.65 1.45 2.21
C ALA A 75 -1.20 2.87 2.00
N ASN A 76 -0.47 3.89 2.43
CA ASN A 76 -0.82 5.29 2.18
C ASN A 76 -0.79 5.61 0.68
N PHE A 77 0.21 5.09 -0.04
CA PHE A 77 0.31 5.24 -1.50
C PHE A 77 -0.86 4.56 -2.22
N VAL A 78 -1.33 3.41 -1.76
CA VAL A 78 -2.48 2.72 -2.36
C VAL A 78 -3.80 3.38 -1.99
N THR A 79 -4.00 3.72 -0.72
CA THR A 79 -5.29 4.22 -0.22
C THR A 79 -5.46 5.73 -0.37
N GLY A 80 -4.37 6.45 -0.64
CA GLY A 80 -4.36 7.92 -0.72
C GLY A 80 -4.67 8.58 0.62
N SER A 81 -4.54 7.88 1.75
CA SER A 81 -4.91 8.42 3.08
C SER A 81 -4.03 7.78 4.13
N SER A 82 -3.95 8.38 5.32
CA SER A 82 -3.27 7.77 6.47
C SER A 82 -3.95 6.43 6.81
N THR A 83 -3.27 5.33 6.50
CA THR A 83 -3.75 3.98 6.66
C THR A 83 -2.70 3.17 7.40
N ASN A 84 -3.12 2.42 8.41
CA ASN A 84 -2.22 1.48 9.09
C ASN A 84 -1.87 0.33 8.14
N GLY A 85 -0.60 0.27 7.70
CA GLY A 85 -0.15 -0.75 6.76
C GLY A 85 -0.27 -2.17 7.31
N LEU A 86 -0.05 -2.35 8.61
CA LEU A 86 -0.06 -3.68 9.23
C LEU A 86 -1.43 -4.34 9.19
N THR A 87 -2.51 -3.57 9.23
CA THR A 87 -3.89 -4.09 9.17
C THR A 87 -4.51 -3.99 7.78
N ALA A 88 -4.01 -3.08 6.94
CA ALA A 88 -4.51 -2.90 5.58
C ALA A 88 -4.02 -3.99 4.64
N TRP A 89 -2.73 -4.34 4.72
CA TRP A 89 -2.16 -5.40 3.92
C TRP A 89 -2.57 -6.75 4.44
N LYS A 90 -3.04 -7.61 3.54
CA LYS A 90 -3.44 -8.99 3.85
C LYS A 90 -2.77 -9.97 2.90
N ASP A 91 -2.53 -11.20 3.33
CA ASP A 91 -2.11 -12.26 2.40
C ASP A 91 -3.30 -12.78 1.58
N GLU A 92 -3.03 -13.79 0.75
CA GLU A 92 -4.04 -14.51 -0.03
C GLU A 92 -5.13 -15.17 0.84
N SER A 93 -4.76 -15.62 2.05
CA SER A 93 -5.68 -16.20 3.05
C SER A 93 -6.51 -15.16 3.78
N GLY A 94 -6.22 -13.87 3.60
CA GLY A 94 -6.92 -12.76 4.26
C GLY A 94 -6.39 -12.41 5.66
N ASN A 95 -5.28 -13.00 6.09
CA ASN A 95 -4.60 -12.66 7.33
C ASN A 95 -3.89 -11.32 7.18
N THR A 96 -4.03 -10.44 8.16
CA THR A 96 -3.35 -9.14 8.15
C THR A 96 -1.86 -9.30 8.34
N LEU A 97 -1.06 -8.43 7.72
CA LEU A 97 0.40 -8.40 7.89
C LEU A 97 0.81 -8.35 9.38
N GLN A 98 0.05 -7.65 10.22
CA GLN A 98 0.26 -7.63 11.67
C GLN A 98 0.21 -9.02 12.31
N LEU A 99 -0.72 -9.87 11.88
CA LEU A 99 -0.89 -11.23 12.38
C LEU A 99 0.27 -12.09 11.91
N ILE A 100 0.57 -12.03 10.60
CA ILE A 100 1.65 -12.80 9.97
C ILE A 100 3.00 -12.51 10.63
N LEU A 101 3.29 -11.22 10.89
CA LEU A 101 4.52 -10.82 11.58
C LEU A 101 4.57 -11.31 13.03
N LYS A 102 3.42 -11.42 13.72
CA LYS A 102 3.37 -11.96 15.08
C LYS A 102 3.56 -13.48 15.11
N GLU A 103 2.93 -14.20 14.19
CA GLU A 103 3.02 -15.67 14.14
C GLU A 103 4.38 -16.15 13.63
N GLY A 104 5.05 -15.40 12.75
CA GLY A 104 6.40 -15.71 12.27
C GLY A 104 7.52 -15.51 13.30
N GLN A 105 7.22 -15.00 14.50
CA GLN A 105 8.19 -14.79 15.59
C GLN A 105 8.11 -15.84 16.70
N GLN A 106 7.41 -16.97 16.47
CA GLN A 106 7.14 -17.97 17.50
C GLN A 106 7.98 -19.25 17.34
#